data_AF-A0A6V6Y400-F1
#
_entry.id   AF-A0A6V6Y400-F1
#
_cell.length_a   1.000
_cell.length_b   1.000
_cell.length_c   1.000
_cell.angle_alpha   90.00
_cell.angle_beta   90.00
_cell.angle_gamma   90.00
#
_symmetry.space_group_name_H-M   'P 1'
#
loop_
_entity.id
_entity.type
_entity.pdbx_description
1 polymer ?
#
loop_
_entity_poly.entity_id
_entity_poly.type
_entity_poly.pdbx_seq_one_letter_code
_entity_poly.pdbx_strand_id
1 'polypeptide(L)'
;MGQNPETKLQNDIRLALSKSCIIFRANVGEFYTKYGGYISTGLPDGFPDLFGFRKRDGKMVFIEVKMPKGVVQDNQKHFMEVMDGYDVLHGVARSVEDAERIVEGEGWDLKRKPSLS
;
A
#
# COMPACT_ATOMS: atom_id res chain seq x y z
N MET A 1 0.95 -18.66 19.08
CA MET A 1 0.43 -17.29 18.89
C MET A 1 -0.08 -17.19 17.47
N GLY A 2 -1.33 -16.74 17.27
CA GLY A 2 -1.90 -16.60 15.92
C GLY A 2 -1.19 -15.50 15.13
N GLN A 3 -1.08 -15.67 13.81
CA GLN A 3 -0.52 -14.64 12.93
C GLN A 3 -1.37 -13.37 13.01
N ASN A 4 -0.72 -12.20 13.02
CA ASN A 4 -1.41 -10.92 12.97
C ASN A 4 -2.33 -10.87 11.71
N PRO A 5 -3.65 -10.62 11.86
CA PRO A 5 -4.58 -10.56 10.73
C PRO A 5 -4.15 -9.62 9.60
N GLU A 6 -3.52 -8.49 9.91
CA GLU A 6 -3.03 -7.54 8.92
C GLU A 6 -1.84 -8.11 8.14
N THR A 7 -0.92 -8.77 8.83
CA THR A 7 0.19 -9.49 8.19
C THR A 7 -0.31 -10.63 7.29
N LYS A 8 -1.39 -11.31 7.70
CA LYS A 8 -2.03 -12.32 6.83
C LYS A 8 -2.58 -11.67 5.56
N LEU A 9 -3.35 -10.59 5.70
CA LEU A 9 -3.92 -9.86 4.56
C LEU A 9 -2.83 -9.31 3.62
N GLN A 10 -1.75 -8.73 4.14
CA GLN A 10 -0.60 -8.29 3.34
C GLN A 10 -0.01 -9.42 2.50
N ASN A 11 0.14 -10.62 3.08
CA ASN A 11 0.66 -11.77 2.34
C ASN A 11 -0.34 -12.30 1.30
N ASP A 12 -1.64 -12.34 1.64
CA ASP A 12 -2.70 -12.76 0.72
C ASP A 12 -2.75 -11.83 -0.51
N ILE A 13 -2.67 -10.51 -0.29
CA ILE A 13 -2.58 -9.50 -1.37
C ILE A 13 -1.35 -9.75 -2.24
N ARG A 14 -0.16 -9.93 -1.64
CA ARG A 14 1.08 -10.17 -2.40
C ARG A 14 0.99 -11.44 -3.24
N LEU A 15 0.35 -12.50 -2.72
CA LEU A 15 0.14 -13.75 -3.45
C LEU A 15 -0.80 -13.55 -4.63
N ALA A 16 -1.96 -12.90 -4.41
CA ALA A 16 -2.94 -12.63 -5.45
C ALA A 16 -2.35 -11.78 -6.60
N LEU A 17 -1.61 -10.73 -6.24
CA LEU A 17 -0.99 -9.82 -7.21
C LEU A 17 0.27 -10.39 -7.87
N SER A 18 0.80 -11.53 -7.42
CA SER A 18 2.10 -12.06 -7.88
C SER A 18 2.18 -12.33 -9.39
N LYS A 19 1.04 -12.60 -10.04
CA LYS A 19 0.98 -12.82 -11.49
C LYS A 19 1.06 -11.51 -12.26
N SER A 20 0.35 -10.46 -11.81
CA SER A 20 0.23 -9.17 -12.49
C SER A 20 1.28 -8.14 -12.06
N CYS A 21 1.86 -8.27 -10.86
CA CYS A 21 2.73 -7.28 -10.24
C CYS A 21 3.96 -7.91 -9.58
N ILE A 22 4.98 -7.08 -9.33
CA ILE A 22 6.10 -7.37 -8.42
C ILE A 22 5.90 -6.45 -7.21
N ILE A 23 5.56 -7.02 -6.04
CA ILE A 23 5.20 -6.27 -4.83
C ILE A 23 6.11 -6.64 -3.65
N PHE A 24 6.68 -5.61 -3.04
CA PHE A 24 7.49 -5.66 -1.84
C PHE A 24 6.70 -5.15 -0.63
N ARG A 25 7.10 -5.62 0.56
CA ARG A 25 6.62 -5.08 1.82
C ARG A 25 7.58 -3.98 2.28
N ALA A 26 7.06 -2.80 2.59
CA ALA A 26 7.81 -1.75 3.26
C ALA A 26 7.96 -2.12 4.75
N ASN A 27 9.14 -1.86 5.30
CA ASN A 27 9.33 -1.78 6.73
C ASN A 27 9.63 -0.32 7.03
N VAL A 28 8.68 0.40 7.63
CA VAL A 28 8.85 1.80 8.03
C VAL A 28 9.17 1.83 9.52
N GLY A 29 10.14 2.66 9.90
CA GLY A 29 10.40 2.96 11.31
C GLY A 29 11.88 2.98 11.67
N GLU A 30 12.09 3.10 12.97
CA GLU A 30 13.38 3.21 13.62
C GLU A 30 13.61 1.99 14.51
N PHE A 31 14.78 1.37 14.36
CA PHE A 31 15.12 0.14 15.06
C PHE A 31 16.48 0.30 15.74
N TYR A 32 16.62 -0.30 16.91
CA TYR A 32 17.90 -0.46 17.57
C TYR A 32 18.42 -1.86 17.32
N THR A 33 19.67 -1.96 16.88
CA THR A 33 20.38 -3.24 16.82
C THR A 33 20.60 -3.79 18.22
N LYS A 34 20.91 -5.09 18.32
CA LYS A 34 21.24 -5.75 19.60
C LYS A 34 22.46 -5.14 20.33
N TYR A 35 23.22 -4.26 19.66
CA TYR A 35 24.38 -3.55 20.21
C TYR A 35 24.12 -2.05 20.41
N GLY A 36 22.87 -1.58 20.29
CA GLY A 36 22.49 -0.18 20.54
C GLY A 36 22.66 0.77 19.34
N GLY A 37 23.13 0.29 18.19
CA GLY A 37 23.19 1.08 16.96
C GLY A 37 21.78 1.39 16.44
N TYR A 38 21.53 2.65 16.11
CA TYR A 38 20.26 3.15 15.57
C TYR A 38 20.20 2.96 14.04
N ILE A 39 19.08 2.46 13.54
CA ILE A 39 18.80 2.28 12.11
C ILE A 39 17.42 2.89 11.82
N SER A 40 17.37 3.85 10.90
CA SER A 40 16.14 4.27 10.24
C SER A 40 16.04 3.59 8.88
N THR A 41 14.84 3.14 8.49
CA THR A 41 14.65 2.48 7.18
C THR A 41 14.66 3.44 6.00
N GLY A 42 14.66 4.75 6.26
CA GLY A 42 14.79 5.80 5.23
C GLY A 42 13.54 6.06 4.40
N LEU A 43 12.45 5.32 4.64
CA LEU A 43 11.15 5.61 4.04
C LEU A 43 10.46 6.75 4.80
N PRO A 44 9.75 7.66 4.10
CA PRO A 44 9.05 8.77 4.75
C PRO A 44 7.91 8.26 5.64
N ASP A 45 7.54 9.08 6.62
CA ASP A 45 6.36 8.81 7.43
C ASP A 45 5.09 8.76 6.54
N GLY A 46 4.19 7.84 6.84
CA GLY A 46 3.00 7.57 6.03
C GLY A 46 3.24 6.77 4.73
N PHE A 47 4.46 6.28 4.48
CA PHE A 47 4.74 5.44 3.31
C PHE A 47 3.92 4.13 3.34
N PRO A 48 3.31 3.70 2.22
CA PRO A 48 2.41 2.55 2.20
C PRO A 48 3.06 1.21 2.53
N ASP A 49 2.28 0.33 3.15
CA ASP A 49 2.71 -1.02 3.55
C ASP A 49 3.31 -1.87 2.41
N LEU A 50 2.70 -1.77 1.22
CA LEU A 50 3.08 -2.54 0.04
C LEU A 50 3.39 -1.60 -1.11
N PHE A 51 4.44 -1.90 -1.88
CA PHE A 51 4.80 -1.12 -3.05
C PHE A 51 5.55 -1.94 -4.09
N GLY A 52 5.59 -1.46 -5.32
CA GLY A 52 6.32 -2.11 -6.42
C GLY A 52 5.81 -1.66 -7.77
N PHE A 53 5.67 -2.58 -8.73
CA PHE A 53 5.21 -2.22 -10.08
C PHE A 53 4.35 -3.30 -10.74
N ARG A 54 3.45 -2.87 -11.62
CA ARG A 54 2.62 -3.72 -12.48
C ARG A 54 3.44 -4.19 -13.69
N LYS A 55 3.44 -5.48 -13.98
CA LYS A 55 4.35 -6.09 -14.98
C LYS A 55 4.03 -5.67 -16.42
N ARG A 56 2.76 -5.41 -16.74
CA ARG A 56 2.32 -5.18 -18.13
C ARG A 56 2.82 -3.85 -18.70
N ASP A 57 3.05 -2.86 -17.84
CA ASP A 57 3.37 -1.49 -18.24
C ASP A 57 4.38 -0.79 -17.32
N GLY A 58 4.88 -1.47 -16.29
CA GLY A 58 5.86 -0.92 -15.35
C GLY A 58 5.30 0.15 -14.42
N LYS A 59 3.98 0.41 -14.41
CA LYS A 59 3.39 1.43 -13.53
C LYS A 59 3.63 1.10 -12.07
N MET A 60 4.10 2.09 -11.31
CA MET A 60 4.31 1.96 -9.87
C MET A 60 2.98 1.69 -9.16
N VAL A 61 3.04 0.86 -8.13
CA VAL A 61 1.90 0.47 -7.29
C VAL A 61 2.24 0.80 -5.83
N PHE A 62 1.32 1.45 -5.12
CA PHE A 62 1.41 1.73 -3.69
C PHE A 62 0.11 1.34 -2.99
N ILE A 63 0.16 0.40 -2.04
CA ILE A 63 -1.03 -0.11 -1.37
C ILE A 63 -0.83 -0.01 0.13
N GLU A 64 -1.67 0.81 0.77
CA GLU A 64 -1.80 0.87 2.22
C GLU A 64 -2.79 -0.22 2.66
N VAL A 65 -2.41 -1.10 3.57
CA VAL A 65 -3.26 -2.22 4.01
C VAL A 65 -3.92 -1.85 5.33
N LYS A 66 -5.25 -1.87 5.37
CA LYS A 66 -6.00 -1.65 6.61
C LYS A 66 -6.93 -2.82 6.86
N MET A 67 -7.13 -3.16 8.13
CA MET A 67 -8.28 -3.99 8.50
C MET A 67 -9.59 -3.26 8.17
N PRO A 68 -10.75 -3.95 8.08
CA PRO A 68 -12.03 -3.32 7.67
C PRO A 68 -12.40 -2.06 8.47
N LYS A 69 -12.07 -2.00 9.77
CA LYS A 69 -12.30 -0.84 10.65
C LYS A 69 -11.06 0.03 10.87
N GLY A 70 -9.95 -0.26 10.20
CA GLY A 70 -8.69 0.47 10.32
C GLY A 70 -8.83 1.90 9.77
N VAL A 71 -8.35 2.87 10.54
CA VAL A 71 -8.35 4.28 10.18
C VAL A 71 -7.11 4.61 9.36
N VAL A 72 -7.30 5.33 8.26
CA VAL A 72 -6.20 5.88 7.46
C VAL A 72 -5.72 7.17 8.13
N GLN A 73 -4.44 7.22 8.46
CA GLN A 73 -3.84 8.36 9.15
C GLN A 73 -3.65 9.55 8.20
N ASP A 74 -3.50 10.77 8.73
CA ASP A 74 -3.44 11.98 7.90
C ASP A 74 -2.17 12.06 7.05
N ASN A 75 -1.03 11.57 7.56
CA ASN A 75 0.21 11.40 6.79
C ASN A 75 0.04 10.43 5.60
N GLN A 76 -0.71 9.34 5.79
CA GLN A 76 -1.02 8.36 4.74
C GLN A 76 -1.98 8.94 3.69
N LYS A 77 -2.98 9.74 4.12
CA LYS A 77 -3.84 10.49 3.19
C LYS A 77 -3.01 11.48 2.37
N HIS A 78 -2.13 12.23 3.03
CA HIS A 78 -1.25 13.18 2.36
C HIS A 78 -0.36 12.48 1.32
N PHE A 79 0.21 11.31 1.64
CA PHE A 79 0.95 10.51 0.66
C PHE A 79 0.11 10.21 -0.58
N MET A 80 -1.13 9.75 -0.40
CA MET A 80 -2.04 9.45 -1.52
C MET A 80 -2.41 10.69 -2.33
N GLU A 81 -2.67 11.83 -1.68
CA GLU A 81 -2.95 13.11 -2.34
C GLU A 81 -1.76 13.58 -3.20
N VAL A 82 -0.52 13.31 -2.76
CA VAL A 82 0.67 13.60 -3.58
C VAL A 82 0.73 12.66 -4.79
N MET A 83 0.38 11.38 -4.61
CA MET A 83 0.37 10.39 -5.70
C MET A 83 -0.69 10.67 -6.77
N ASP A 84 -1.81 11.33 -6.42
CA ASP A 84 -2.84 11.76 -7.39
C ASP A 84 -2.26 12.66 -8.51
N GLY A 85 -1.11 13.31 -8.28
CA GLY A 85 -0.41 14.13 -9.26
C GLY A 85 0.46 13.36 -10.27
N TYR A 86 0.55 12.04 -10.16
CA TYR A 86 1.45 11.21 -10.97
C TYR A 86 0.73 10.03 -11.61
N ASP A 87 1.29 9.50 -12.71
CA ASP A 87 0.77 8.30 -13.37
C ASP A 87 1.20 7.02 -12.63
N VAL A 88 0.73 6.87 -11.40
CA VAL A 88 0.99 5.73 -10.51
C VAL A 88 -0.32 5.16 -9.97
N LEU A 89 -0.30 3.89 -9.62
CA LEU A 89 -1.46 3.19 -9.05
C LEU A 89 -1.34 3.24 -7.54
N HIS A 90 -2.35 3.74 -6.84
CA HIS A 90 -2.31 3.75 -5.38
C HIS A 90 -3.67 3.57 -4.72
N GLY A 91 -3.65 3.15 -3.46
CA GLY A 91 -4.83 3.26 -2.60
C GLY A 91 -4.78 2.42 -1.34
N VAL A 92 -5.94 2.33 -0.68
CA VAL A 92 -6.09 1.58 0.57
C VAL A 92 -6.84 0.29 0.32
N ALA A 93 -6.21 -0.85 0.63
CA ALA A 93 -6.83 -2.17 0.51
C ALA A 93 -7.31 -2.68 1.87
N ARG A 94 -8.58 -3.12 1.94
CA ARG A 94 -9.16 -3.85 3.08
C ARG A 94 -9.44 -5.32 2.77
N SER A 95 -9.21 -5.72 1.52
CA SER A 95 -9.32 -7.08 1.04
C SER A 95 -8.37 -7.30 -0.15
N VAL A 96 -8.33 -8.54 -0.64
CA VAL A 96 -7.59 -8.87 -1.87
C VAL A 96 -8.22 -8.18 -3.09
N GLU A 97 -9.55 -8.15 -3.14
CA GLU A 97 -10.32 -7.56 -4.23
C GLU A 97 -10.07 -6.05 -4.33
N ASP A 98 -9.93 -5.35 -3.20
CA ASP A 98 -9.53 -3.93 -3.21
C ASP A 98 -8.15 -3.75 -3.86
N ALA A 99 -7.19 -4.62 -3.53
CA ALA A 99 -5.84 -4.56 -4.08
C ALA A 99 -5.81 -4.85 -5.59
N GLU A 100 -6.61 -5.83 -6.04
CA GLU A 100 -6.79 -6.13 -7.46
C GLU A 100 -7.37 -4.93 -8.21
N ARG A 101 -8.39 -4.28 -7.66
CA ARG A 101 -8.97 -3.08 -8.23
C ARG A 101 -7.97 -1.92 -8.30
N ILE A 102 -7.16 -1.71 -7.26
CA ILE A 102 -6.09 -0.70 -7.28
C ILE A 102 -5.13 -0.95 -8.43
N VAL A 103 -4.66 -2.20 -8.61
CA VAL A 103 -3.72 -2.50 -9.69
C VAL A 103 -4.35 -2.53 -11.07
N GLU A 104 -5.67 -2.48 -11.21
CA GLU A 104 -6.33 -2.27 -12.51
C GLU A 104 -6.58 -0.79 -12.82
N GLY A 105 -6.25 0.13 -11.90
CA GLY A 105 -6.44 1.57 -12.08
C GLY A 105 -7.77 2.09 -11.51
N GLU A 106 -8.48 1.26 -10.75
CA GLU A 106 -9.65 1.67 -9.98
C GLU A 106 -9.30 1.99 -8.52
N GLY A 107 -8.03 2.34 -8.27
CA GLY A 107 -7.50 2.69 -6.97
C GLY A 107 -8.06 3.99 -6.41
N TRP A 108 -7.60 4.34 -5.20
CA TRP A 108 -8.09 5.42 -4.33
C TRP A 108 -8.63 6.64 -5.08
N ASP A 109 -9.87 6.98 -4.78
CA ASP A 109 -10.54 8.16 -5.30
C ASP A 109 -11.22 8.86 -4.12
N LEU A 110 -10.71 10.03 -3.71
CA LEU A 110 -11.40 10.93 -2.77
C LEU A 110 -12.77 11.38 -3.34
N LYS A 111 -13.01 11.18 -4.64
CA LYS A 111 -14.15 11.62 -5.43
C LYS A 111 -14.83 10.48 -6.22
N ARG A 112 -15.04 9.31 -5.60
CA ARG A 112 -16.22 8.48 -5.94
C ARG A 112 -17.51 9.20 -5.49
N LYS A 113 -17.73 10.40 -6.02
CA LYS A 113 -19.04 10.88 -6.45
C LYS A 113 -19.39 10.10 -7.72
N PRO A 114 -20.64 9.66 -7.90
CA PRO A 114 -21.05 9.04 -9.14
C PRO A 114 -20.99 10.05 -10.31
N SER A 115 -20.48 9.54 -11.43
CA SER A 115 -20.56 10.00 -12.82
C SER A 115 -20.08 11.40 -13.17
N LEU A 116 -19.28 11.49 -14.24
CA LEU A 116 -19.52 12.48 -15.29
C LEU A 116 -19.38 11.84 -16.68
N SER A 117 -20.48 11.99 -17.43
CA SER A 117 -20.71 11.89 -18.89
C SER A 117 -20.12 10.71 -19.66
#